data_AF-A0A7C8F9R0-F1
#
_entry.id   AF-A0A7C8F9R0-F1
#
_cell.length_a   1.000
_cell.length_b   1.000
_cell.length_c   1.000
_cell.angle_alpha   90.00
_cell.angle_beta   90.00
_cell.angle_gamma   90.00
#
_symmetry.space_group_name_H-M   'P 1'
#
loop_
_entity.id
_entity.type
_entity.pdbx_description
1 polymer ?
#
loop_
_entity_poly.entity_id
_entity_poly.type
_entity_poly.pdbx_seq_one_letter_code
_entity_poly.pdbx_strand_id
1 'polypeptide(L)'
;MFVSKYPDWITQVRLSNGTVKFFDGVKDLMAFFLNPTSFGAPGQKIQEIWVKDYYTLAWVDGRSAWYVIGSDVYGPMGHEFIPFSSSAAAENFRKDHKGTKVVRFDEITEPLVQSMRHGQKMR
;
A
#
# COMPACT_ATOMS: atom_id res chain seq x y z
N MET A 1 7.32 16.28 -3.17
CA MET A 1 7.49 14.83 -3.30
C MET A 1 7.44 14.52 -4.79
N PHE A 2 8.56 14.11 -5.39
CA PHE A 2 8.63 13.80 -6.82
C PHE A 2 8.32 12.31 -7.01
N VAL A 3 7.09 12.01 -7.39
CA VAL A 3 6.56 10.66 -7.63
C VAL A 3 7.23 9.96 -8.84
N SER A 4 8.05 10.68 -9.62
CA SER A 4 8.47 10.24 -10.97
C SER A 4 9.56 9.17 -11.04
N LYS A 5 10.21 8.79 -9.92
CA LYS A 5 11.34 7.85 -9.97
C LYS A 5 10.91 6.38 -10.03
N TYR A 6 9.70 6.06 -9.55
CA TYR A 6 9.24 4.66 -9.40
C TYR A 6 7.79 4.50 -9.88
N PRO A 7 7.54 4.60 -11.20
CA PRO A 7 6.20 4.62 -11.75
C PRO A 7 5.37 3.36 -11.43
N ASP A 8 6.03 2.24 -11.21
CA ASP A 8 5.41 0.94 -10.96
C ASP A 8 4.85 0.81 -9.54
N TRP A 9 5.36 1.62 -8.61
CA TRP A 9 4.93 1.64 -7.21
C TRP A 9 3.88 2.71 -6.91
N ILE A 10 3.56 3.56 -7.89
CA ILE A 10 2.60 4.64 -7.71
C ILE A 10 1.26 4.07 -7.30
N THR A 11 0.72 4.62 -6.22
CA THR A 11 -0.66 4.41 -5.80
C THR A 11 -1.39 5.75 -5.77
N GLN A 12 -2.72 5.72 -5.80
CA GLN A 12 -3.53 6.94 -5.78
C GLN A 12 -4.79 6.80 -4.94
N VAL A 13 -5.22 7.94 -4.40
CA VAL A 13 -6.49 8.10 -3.69
C VAL A 13 -7.28 9.22 -4.34
N ARG A 14 -8.57 8.99 -4.59
CA ARG A 14 -9.52 10.04 -4.97
C ARG A 14 -10.34 10.46 -3.74
N LEU A 15 -10.28 11.74 -3.42
CA LEU A 15 -11.06 12.35 -2.34
C LEU A 15 -12.45 12.76 -2.82
N SER A 16 -13.38 12.96 -1.88
CA SER A 16 -14.76 13.32 -2.18
C SER A 16 -14.95 14.65 -2.92
N ASN A 17 -13.97 15.54 -2.83
CA ASN A 17 -13.95 16.81 -3.55
C ASN A 17 -13.34 16.69 -4.97
N GLY A 18 -13.07 15.47 -5.45
CA GLY A 18 -12.46 15.19 -6.76
C GLY A 18 -10.93 15.28 -6.78
N THR A 19 -10.27 15.68 -5.67
CA THR A 19 -8.81 15.76 -5.61
C THR A 19 -8.20 14.36 -5.68
N VAL A 20 -7.21 14.17 -6.55
CA VAL A 20 -6.41 12.94 -6.62
C VAL A 20 -5.06 13.17 -5.97
N LYS A 21 -4.71 12.32 -5.01
CA LYS A 21 -3.39 12.29 -4.36
C LYS A 21 -2.64 11.05 -4.81
N PHE A 22 -1.33 11.18 -5.01
CA PHE A 22 -0.43 10.11 -5.39
C PHE A 22 0.56 9.82 -4.26
N PHE A 23 0.97 8.56 -4.16
CA PHE A 23 1.93 8.09 -3.15
C PHE A 23 2.94 7.15 -3.79
N ASP A 24 4.12 7.06 -3.18
CA ASP A 24 5.25 6.24 -3.68
C ASP A 24 5.10 4.74 -3.35
N GLY A 25 4.01 4.34 -2.69
CA GLY A 25 3.72 2.95 -2.34
C GLY A 25 2.44 2.81 -1.51
N VAL A 26 2.04 1.57 -1.27
CA VAL A 26 0.83 1.25 -0.50
C VAL A 26 0.98 1.66 0.97
N LYS A 27 2.16 1.50 1.57
CA LYS A 27 2.45 1.89 2.95
C LYS A 27 2.18 3.37 3.21
N ASP A 28 2.63 4.24 2.31
CA ASP A 28 2.40 5.68 2.44
C ASP A 28 0.93 6.04 2.19
N LEU A 29 0.29 5.37 1.24
CA LEU A 29 -1.15 5.48 1.03
C LEU A 29 -1.93 5.07 2.29
N MET A 30 -1.57 3.98 2.95
CA MET A 30 -2.25 3.48 4.14
C MET A 30 -2.01 4.39 5.34
N ALA A 31 -0.82 4.98 5.48
CA ALA A 31 -0.56 6.02 6.47
C ALA A 31 -1.50 7.23 6.28
N PHE A 32 -1.70 7.67 5.04
CA PHE A 32 -2.67 8.70 4.71
C PHE A 32 -4.12 8.27 4.96
N PHE A 33 -4.49 7.06 4.56
CA PHE A 33 -5.86 6.53 4.69
C PHE A 33 -6.32 6.47 6.15
N LEU A 34 -5.44 6.03 7.05
CA LEU A 34 -5.74 5.86 8.47
C LEU A 34 -5.77 7.18 9.23
N ASN A 35 -5.02 8.19 8.79
CA ASN A 35 -4.97 9.49 9.46
C ASN A 35 -4.84 10.67 8.47
N PRO A 36 -5.87 10.93 7.64
CA PRO A 36 -5.80 11.96 6.60
C PRO A 36 -5.68 13.39 7.16
N THR A 37 -6.17 13.61 8.39
CA THR A 37 -6.06 14.90 9.10
C THR A 37 -4.61 15.31 9.32
N SER A 38 -3.75 14.39 9.76
CA SER A 38 -2.32 14.67 9.95
C SER A 38 -1.56 14.98 8.65
N PHE A 39 -2.16 14.71 7.48
CA PHE A 39 -1.58 15.00 6.16
C PHE A 39 -2.32 16.14 5.43
N GLY A 40 -2.99 17.02 6.18
CA GLY A 40 -3.62 18.22 5.62
C GLY A 40 -4.88 17.95 4.79
N ALA A 41 -5.57 16.83 5.04
CA ALA A 41 -6.87 16.53 4.44
C ALA A 41 -7.97 16.31 5.50
N PRO A 42 -8.16 17.25 6.46
CA PRO A 42 -9.20 17.10 7.50
C PRO A 42 -10.60 17.05 6.87
N GLY A 43 -11.42 16.13 7.35
CA GLY A 43 -12.83 16.00 6.93
C GLY A 43 -13.05 15.50 5.50
N GLN A 44 -11.99 15.17 4.75
CA GLN A 44 -12.12 14.62 3.40
C GLN A 44 -12.43 13.12 3.47
N LYS A 45 -13.45 12.67 2.72
CA LYS A 45 -13.75 11.25 2.56
C LYS A 45 -12.96 10.68 1.39
N ILE A 46 -12.45 9.47 1.55
CA ILE A 46 -11.75 8.74 0.50
C ILE A 46 -12.76 7.95 -0.33
N GLN A 47 -12.96 8.33 -1.58
CA GLN A 47 -13.90 7.68 -2.49
C GLN A 47 -13.26 6.45 -3.13
N GLU A 48 -12.10 6.61 -3.75
CA GLU A 48 -11.42 5.55 -4.48
C GLU A 48 -10.00 5.37 -3.98
N ILE A 49 -9.54 4.11 -4.01
CA ILE A 49 -8.18 3.71 -3.69
C ILE A 49 -7.72 2.83 -4.85
N TRP A 50 -6.66 3.24 -5.52
CA TRP A 50 -6.08 2.48 -6.62
C TRP A 50 -4.63 2.16 -6.33
N VAL A 51 -4.29 0.89 -6.50
CA VAL A 51 -2.94 0.35 -6.39
C VAL A 51 -2.62 -0.40 -7.67
N LYS A 52 -1.34 -0.64 -7.96
CA LYS A 52 -0.93 -1.43 -9.12
C LYS A 52 -0.63 -2.84 -8.70
N ASP A 53 -1.26 -3.83 -9.31
CA ASP A 53 -0.91 -5.24 -9.13
C ASP A 53 0.59 -5.45 -9.44
N TYR A 54 1.31 -6.10 -8.53
CA TYR A 54 2.76 -6.19 -8.59
C TYR A 54 3.29 -6.93 -9.84
N TYR A 55 2.57 -7.94 -10.33
CA TYR A 55 3.01 -8.72 -11.49
C TYR A 55 2.61 -8.11 -12.82
N THR A 56 1.40 -7.55 -12.88
CA THR A 56 0.81 -7.07 -14.14
C THR A 56 0.94 -5.58 -14.33
N LEU A 57 1.28 -4.84 -13.27
CA LEU A 57 1.29 -3.36 -13.20
C LEU A 57 -0.08 -2.72 -13.50
N ALA A 58 -1.15 -3.52 -13.59
CA ALA A 58 -2.51 -3.06 -13.84
C ALA A 58 -3.07 -2.38 -12.59
N TRP A 59 -3.87 -1.32 -12.81
CA TRP A 59 -4.60 -0.67 -11.73
C TRP A 59 -5.70 -1.60 -11.19
N VAL A 60 -5.77 -1.71 -9.87
CA VAL A 60 -6.78 -2.49 -9.15
C VAL A 60 -7.38 -1.66 -8.02
N ASP A 61 -8.64 -1.91 -7.69
CA ASP A 61 -9.26 -1.32 -6.50
C ASP A 61 -8.55 -1.86 -5.26
N GLY A 62 -7.86 -0.96 -4.54
CA GLY A 62 -7.08 -1.32 -3.36
C GLY A 62 -7.92 -1.94 -2.24
N ARG A 63 -9.21 -1.60 -2.13
CA ARG A 63 -10.06 -2.23 -1.12
C ARG A 63 -10.35 -3.71 -1.44
N SER A 64 -10.30 -4.05 -2.73
CA SER A 64 -10.51 -5.42 -3.21
C SER A 64 -9.22 -6.24 -3.29
N ALA A 65 -8.05 -5.60 -3.22
CA ALA A 65 -6.76 -6.22 -3.41
C ALA A 65 -6.30 -7.11 -2.23
N TRP A 66 -5.32 -7.96 -2.51
CA TRP A 66 -4.59 -8.76 -1.54
C TRP A 66 -3.20 -8.17 -1.37
N TYR A 67 -2.65 -8.21 -0.15
CA TYR A 67 -1.36 -7.59 0.14
C TYR A 67 -0.43 -8.59 0.80
N VAL A 68 0.79 -8.72 0.28
CA VAL A 68 1.85 -9.51 0.93
C VAL A 68 2.74 -8.58 1.75
N ILE A 69 3.05 -8.99 2.98
CA ILE A 69 3.97 -8.29 3.87
C ILE A 69 5.16 -9.18 4.23
N GLY A 70 6.25 -8.54 4.67
CA GLY A 70 7.45 -9.23 5.15
C GLY A 70 8.24 -9.97 4.08
N SER A 71 8.06 -9.61 2.80
CA SER A 71 8.85 -10.16 1.69
C SER A 71 10.25 -9.58 1.66
N ASP A 72 11.13 -10.24 0.90
CA ASP A 72 12.47 -9.73 0.54
C ASP A 72 12.47 -8.74 -0.66
N VAL A 73 11.28 -8.45 -1.22
CA VAL A 73 11.06 -7.34 -2.16
C VAL A 73 10.71 -6.05 -1.40
N TYR A 74 11.35 -4.96 -1.79
CA TYR A 74 11.20 -3.64 -1.20
C TYR A 74 10.56 -2.65 -2.17
N GLY A 75 9.68 -1.80 -1.64
CA GLY A 75 9.22 -0.60 -2.34
C GLY A 75 10.23 0.56 -2.19
N PRO A 76 9.93 1.74 -2.78
CA PRO A 76 10.81 2.92 -2.72
C PRO A 76 11.18 3.36 -1.29
N MET A 77 10.31 3.02 -0.33
CA MET A 77 10.46 3.35 1.10
C MET A 77 10.70 2.11 1.97
N GLY A 78 11.35 1.06 1.46
CA GLY A 78 11.68 -0.15 2.22
C GLY A 78 10.53 -1.16 2.26
N HIS A 79 10.31 -1.82 3.41
CA HIS A 79 9.30 -2.88 3.54
C HIS A 79 7.92 -2.38 3.11
N GLU A 80 7.19 -3.19 2.35
CA GLU A 80 6.02 -2.71 1.63
C GLU A 80 4.86 -3.70 1.66
N PHE A 81 3.64 -3.20 1.53
CA PHE A 81 2.45 -4.00 1.32
C PHE A 81 2.34 -4.27 -0.19
N ILE A 82 2.81 -5.43 -0.64
CA ILE A 82 2.87 -5.75 -2.07
C ILE A 82 1.47 -6.13 -2.57
N PRO A 83 0.85 -5.34 -3.46
CA PRO A 83 -0.55 -5.53 -3.88
C PRO A 83 -0.71 -6.59 -5.00
N PHE A 84 -1.80 -7.34 -4.94
CA PHE A 84 -2.19 -8.33 -5.93
C PHE A 84 -3.71 -8.31 -6.17
N SER A 85 -4.08 -8.51 -7.42
CA SER A 85 -5.46 -8.66 -7.90
C SER A 85 -6.13 -9.96 -7.42
N SER A 86 -5.34 -11.00 -7.10
CA SER A 86 -5.86 -12.31 -6.68
C SER A 86 -5.09 -12.90 -5.50
N SER A 87 -5.78 -13.71 -4.69
CA SER A 87 -5.18 -14.44 -3.57
C SER A 87 -4.14 -15.45 -4.03
N ALA A 88 -4.37 -16.11 -5.18
CA ALA A 88 -3.44 -17.07 -5.75
C ALA A 88 -2.10 -16.40 -6.13
N ALA A 89 -2.14 -15.24 -6.78
CA ALA A 89 -0.93 -14.48 -7.10
C ALA A 89 -0.19 -14.02 -5.84
N ALA A 90 -0.92 -13.51 -4.85
CA ALA A 90 -0.35 -13.11 -3.57
C ALA A 90 0.33 -14.28 -2.84
N GLU A 91 -0.30 -15.44 -2.80
CA GLU A 91 0.27 -16.62 -2.12
C GLU A 91 1.49 -17.18 -2.86
N ASN A 92 1.49 -17.16 -4.19
CA ASN A 92 2.68 -17.52 -4.98
C ASN A 92 3.82 -16.56 -4.68
N PHE A 93 3.58 -15.25 -4.78
CA PHE A 93 4.58 -14.24 -4.43
C PHE A 93 5.11 -14.42 -3.00
N ARG A 94 4.23 -14.66 -2.03
CA ARG A 94 4.61 -14.88 -0.63
C ARG A 94 5.60 -16.03 -0.50
N LYS A 95 5.39 -17.14 -1.21
CA LYS A 95 6.31 -18.28 -1.20
C LYS A 95 7.64 -17.95 -1.87
N ASP A 96 7.59 -17.32 -3.04
CA ASP A 96 8.77 -17.03 -3.86
C ASP A 96 9.69 -15.96 -3.23
N HIS A 97 9.08 -14.99 -2.55
CA HIS A 97 9.75 -13.82 -1.97
C HIS A 97 9.76 -13.81 -0.44
N LYS A 98 9.62 -14.99 0.18
CA LYS A 98 9.71 -15.18 1.64
C LYS A 98 8.78 -14.27 2.44
N GLY A 99 7.64 -13.92 1.87
CA GLY A 99 6.61 -13.13 2.54
C GLY A 99 6.11 -13.87 3.78
N THR A 100 5.84 -13.10 4.83
CA THR A 100 5.41 -13.66 6.12
C THR A 100 3.90 -13.90 6.16
N LYS A 101 3.11 -13.02 5.52
CA LYS A 101 1.64 -13.09 5.55
C LYS A 101 1.01 -12.46 4.30
N VAL A 102 -0.11 -13.02 3.86
CA VAL A 102 -1.08 -12.34 2.97
C VAL A 102 -2.17 -11.71 3.84
N VAL A 103 -2.48 -10.44 3.63
CA VAL A 103 -3.52 -9.68 4.34
C VAL A 103 -4.50 -9.01 3.36
N ARG A 104 -5.71 -8.78 3.83
CA ARG A 104 -6.73 -7.96 3.16
C ARG A 104 -6.63 -6.50 3.59
N PHE A 105 -7.26 -5.60 2.83
CA PHE A 105 -7.23 -4.16 3.07
C PHE A 105 -7.69 -3.77 4.49
N ASP A 106 -8.76 -4.40 4.98
CA ASP A 106 -9.34 -4.18 6.30
C ASP A 106 -8.48 -4.71 7.47
N GLU A 107 -7.55 -5.63 7.18
CA GLU A 107 -6.56 -6.10 8.16
C GLU A 107 -5.37 -5.12 8.31
N ILE A 108 -5.22 -4.13 7.43
CA ILE A 108 -4.12 -3.16 7.48
C ILE A 108 -4.44 -2.05 8.49
N THR A 109 -3.98 -2.27 9.72
CA THR A 109 -4.18 -1.35 10.85
C THR A 109 -3.04 -0.36 11.01
N GLU A 110 -3.27 0.71 11.77
CA GLU A 110 -2.23 1.71 12.07
C GLU A 110 -0.98 1.11 12.73
N PRO A 111 -1.08 0.23 13.75
CA PRO A 111 0.11 -0.43 14.31
C PRO A 111 0.92 -1.21 13.27
N LEU A 112 0.25 -1.87 12.32
CA LEU A 112 0.92 -2.61 11.25
C LEU A 112 1.63 -1.67 10.28
N VAL A 113 0.99 -0.56 9.88
CA VAL A 113 1.65 0.46 9.04
C VAL A 113 2.86 1.05 9.75
N GLN A 114 2.74 1.38 11.04
CA GLN A 114 3.85 1.99 11.80
C GLN A 114 5.01 1.03 12.02
N SER A 115 4.77 -0.28 12.18
CA SER A 115 5.84 -1.28 12.31
C SER A 115 6.64 -1.45 11.02
N MET A 116 6.04 -1.14 9.86
CA MET A 116 6.72 -1.16 8.57
C MET A 116 7.43 0.16 8.24
N ARG A 117 7.00 1.30 8.82
CA ARG A 117 7.64 2.62 8.62
C ARG A 117 8.82 2.84 9.54
N HIS A 118 8.72 2.40 10.79
CA HIS A 118 9.83 2.41 11.74
C HIS A 118 10.47 1.04 11.64
N GLY A 119 11.46 0.88 10.76
CA GLY A 119 12.19 -0.38 10.59
C GLY A 119 12.41 -1.03 11.95
N GLN A 120 11.92 -2.26 12.12
CA GLN A 120 11.78 -2.93 13.40
C GLN A 120 12.97 -2.61 14.30
N LYS A 121 12.75 -1.85 15.37
CA LYS A 121 13.58 -2.03 16.58
C LYS A 121 13.22 -3.42 17.08
N MET A 122 13.86 -4.44 16.52
CA MET A 122 13.90 -5.76 17.11
C MET A 122 14.47 -5.56 18.52
N ARG A 123 13.64 -5.86 19.53
CA ARG A 123 14.13 -6.09 20.88
C ARG A 123 14.95 -7.38 20.90
#